data_AF-A0A845XCW0-F1
#
_entry.id   AF-A0A845XCW0-F1
#
_cell.length_a   1.000
_cell.length_b   1.000
_cell.length_c   1.000
_cell.angle_alpha   90.00
_cell.angle_beta   90.00
_cell.angle_gamma   90.00
#
_symmetry.space_group_name_H-M   'P 1'
#
loop_
_entity.id
_entity.type
_entity.pdbx_description
1 polymer ?
#
loop_
_entity_poly.entity_id
_entity_poly.type
_entity_poly.pdbx_seq_one_letter_code
_entity_poly.pdbx_strand_id
1 'polypeptide(L)'
;KNNQPWTKLRLIVVYSTEVYIELDINQSPFNVGEAVELSDFYLDKVQSLAGRYGLSLSIESGQKLMGMVGGHPYLLNLAFSTLSKNPNMTMDHLLETAPTESGIYRHHLRELLNNLILHPNLLEAFKKLLTTTKAVRLEPKDTYLLESLGLVKAIGNDCIPRYNLYRQYFSNRLF
;
A
#
# COMPACT_ATOMS: atom_id res chain seq x y z
N LYS A 1 11.62 -24.95 -36.99
CA LYS A 1 10.20 -25.36 -36.85
C LYS A 1 9.80 -25.12 -35.40
N ASN A 2 9.05 -24.06 -35.11
CA ASN A 2 8.50 -23.84 -33.77
C ASN A 2 7.47 -24.92 -33.47
N ASN A 3 7.64 -25.65 -32.37
CA ASN A 3 6.70 -26.67 -31.91
C ASN A 3 5.33 -26.01 -31.69
N GLN A 4 4.33 -26.40 -32.50
CA GLN A 4 2.99 -25.81 -32.50
C GLN A 4 2.15 -25.90 -31.21
N PRO A 5 2.33 -26.84 -30.25
CA PRO A 5 1.41 -26.95 -29.11
C PRO A 5 1.48 -25.77 -28.11
N TRP A 6 2.54 -24.95 -28.14
CA TRP A 6 2.73 -23.85 -27.19
C TRP A 6 1.99 -22.56 -27.53
N THR A 7 1.43 -22.44 -28.74
CA THR A 7 0.73 -21.22 -29.21
C THR A 7 -0.54 -20.87 -28.40
N LYS A 8 -1.12 -21.87 -27.73
CA LYS A 8 -2.28 -21.72 -26.84
C LYS A 8 -1.91 -21.55 -25.36
N LEU A 9 -0.65 -21.66 -24.98
CA LEU A 9 -0.24 -21.43 -23.59
C LEU A 9 -0.35 -19.93 -23.26
N ARG A 10 -0.95 -19.64 -22.11
CA ARG A 10 -0.95 -18.33 -21.47
C ARG A 10 -0.41 -18.51 -20.06
N LEU A 11 0.66 -17.79 -19.73
CA LEU A 11 1.25 -17.79 -18.39
C LEU A 11 0.92 -16.45 -17.73
N ILE A 12 0.47 -16.50 -16.48
CA ILE A 12 0.26 -15.32 -15.65
C ILE A 12 1.29 -15.39 -14.53
N VAL A 13 2.12 -14.35 -14.42
CA VAL A 13 3.09 -14.20 -13.35
C VAL A 13 2.62 -13.05 -12.47
N VAL A 14 2.53 -13.30 -11.16
CA VAL A 14 2.12 -12.31 -10.16
C VAL A 14 3.30 -12.11 -9.22
N TYR A 15 3.74 -10.87 -9.06
CA TYR A 15 4.85 -10.51 -8.18
C TYR A 15 4.57 -9.19 -7.47
N SER A 16 5.15 -9.02 -6.27
CA SER A 16 5.21 -7.74 -5.58
C SER A 16 6.49 -7.01 -5.99
N THR A 17 6.42 -5.68 -6.08
CA THR A 17 7.56 -4.82 -6.38
C THR A 17 8.50 -4.64 -5.18
N GLU A 18 8.11 -5.09 -3.98
CA GLU A 18 8.95 -4.99 -2.77
C GLU A 18 10.32 -5.67 -2.93
N VAL A 19 10.40 -6.72 -3.75
CA VAL A 19 11.65 -7.45 -4.05
C VAL A 19 12.68 -6.56 -4.76
N TYR A 20 12.27 -5.44 -5.38
CA TYR A 20 13.19 -4.52 -6.06
C TYR A 20 14.10 -3.72 -5.12
N ILE A 21 13.86 -3.78 -3.80
CA ILE A 21 14.79 -3.19 -2.83
C ILE A 21 16.11 -3.95 -2.78
N GLU A 22 16.05 -5.28 -2.97
CA GLU A 22 17.21 -6.18 -2.92
C GLU A 22 17.77 -6.49 -4.32
N LEU A 23 17.00 -6.22 -5.39
CA LEU A 23 17.39 -6.49 -6.77
C LEU A 23 17.95 -5.25 -7.48
N ASP A 24 18.86 -5.46 -8.44
CA ASP A 24 19.26 -4.39 -9.36
C ASP A 24 18.06 -3.99 -10.23
N ILE A 25 17.67 -2.71 -10.15
CA ILE A 25 16.57 -2.11 -10.93
C ILE A 25 16.73 -2.30 -12.45
N ASN A 26 17.96 -2.49 -12.92
CA ASN A 26 18.27 -2.72 -14.33
C ASN A 26 18.14 -4.19 -14.74
N GLN A 27 17.92 -5.11 -13.80
CA GLN A 27 17.82 -6.54 -14.03
C GLN A 27 16.51 -7.12 -13.49
N SER A 28 15.37 -6.55 -13.90
CA SER A 28 14.09 -7.19 -13.61
C SER A 28 13.99 -8.52 -14.38
N PRO A 29 13.87 -9.67 -13.68
CA PRO A 29 13.69 -10.96 -14.33
C PRO A 29 12.27 -11.13 -14.89
N PHE A 30 11.39 -10.13 -14.74
CA PHE A 30 9.97 -10.20 -15.05
C PHE A 30 9.53 -9.26 -16.19
N ASN A 31 10.46 -8.74 -16.98
CA ASN A 31 10.17 -7.89 -18.16
C ASN A 31 9.60 -8.67 -19.38
N VAL A 32 8.75 -9.67 -19.15
CA VAL A 32 8.20 -10.55 -20.19
C VAL A 32 6.68 -10.52 -20.18
N GLY A 33 6.09 -10.08 -21.29
CA GLY A 33 4.63 -10.09 -21.51
C GLY A 33 3.94 -8.74 -21.33
N GLU A 34 2.60 -8.75 -21.34
CA GLU A 34 1.77 -7.58 -21.07
C GLU A 34 1.63 -7.38 -19.56
N ALA A 35 2.03 -6.21 -19.06
CA ALA A 35 1.94 -5.88 -17.65
C ALA A 35 0.55 -5.31 -17.32
N VAL A 36 -0.10 -5.87 -16.30
CA VAL A 36 -1.35 -5.34 -15.74
C VAL A 36 -1.07 -4.83 -14.34
N GLU A 37 -1.12 -3.51 -14.17
CA GLU A 37 -0.97 -2.88 -12.86
C GLU A 37 -2.29 -2.92 -12.10
N LEU A 38 -2.25 -3.37 -10.84
CA LEU A 38 -3.41 -3.40 -9.97
C LEU A 38 -3.51 -2.09 -9.19
N SER A 39 -4.51 -1.29 -9.52
CA SER A 39 -4.78 -0.02 -8.85
C SER A 39 -5.65 -0.18 -7.60
N ASP A 40 -5.62 0.86 -6.77
CA ASP A 40 -6.52 1.06 -5.63
C ASP A 40 -8.00 0.90 -6.02
N PHE A 41 -8.80 0.40 -5.07
CA PHE A 41 -10.24 0.39 -5.19
C PHE A 41 -10.85 1.78 -5.05
N TYR A 42 -11.82 2.07 -5.92
CA TYR A 42 -12.74 3.18 -5.75
C TYR A 42 -13.87 2.81 -4.77
N LEU A 43 -14.60 3.82 -4.29
CA LEU A 43 -15.59 3.67 -3.23
C LEU A 43 -16.63 2.57 -3.50
N ASP A 44 -17.08 2.43 -4.74
CA ASP A 44 -18.02 1.39 -5.17
C ASP A 44 -17.47 -0.03 -4.93
N LYS A 45 -16.20 -0.25 -5.28
CA LYS A 45 -15.50 -1.52 -5.03
C LYS A 45 -15.24 -1.73 -3.54
N VAL A 46 -14.96 -0.67 -2.78
CA VAL A 46 -14.81 -0.74 -1.32
C VAL A 46 -16.13 -1.15 -0.65
N GLN A 47 -17.26 -0.56 -1.06
CA GLN A 47 -18.59 -0.93 -0.56
C GLN A 47 -18.96 -2.37 -0.98
N SER A 48 -18.67 -2.76 -2.22
CA SER A 48 -18.88 -4.13 -2.69
C SER A 48 -18.07 -5.13 -1.87
N LEU A 49 -16.81 -4.82 -1.55
CA LEU A 49 -15.97 -5.66 -0.71
C LEU A 49 -16.54 -5.77 0.71
N ALA A 50 -16.94 -4.66 1.33
CA ALA A 50 -17.56 -4.68 2.64
C ALA A 50 -18.81 -5.57 2.68
N GLY A 51 -19.65 -5.53 1.63
CA GLY A 51 -20.81 -6.40 1.49
C GLY A 51 -20.48 -7.89 1.49
N ARG A 52 -19.32 -8.29 0.94
CA ARG A 52 -18.84 -9.69 0.98
C ARG A 52 -18.48 -10.15 2.40
N TYR A 53 -18.19 -9.22 3.30
CA TYR A 53 -17.99 -9.47 4.72
C TYR A 53 -19.29 -9.35 5.54
N GLY A 54 -20.44 -9.16 4.88
CA GLY A 54 -21.73 -8.96 5.55
C GLY A 54 -21.89 -7.58 6.20
N LEU A 55 -21.05 -6.61 5.83
CA LEU A 55 -21.08 -5.25 6.37
C LEU A 55 -21.87 -4.32 5.44
N SER A 56 -22.73 -3.49 6.02
CA SER A 56 -23.38 -2.39 5.30
C SER A 56 -22.54 -1.12 5.47
N LEU A 57 -21.74 -0.78 4.46
CA LEU A 57 -20.84 0.36 4.50
C LEU A 57 -21.49 1.60 3.85
N SER A 58 -21.81 2.60 4.67
CA SER A 58 -22.29 3.89 4.19
C SER A 58 -21.21 4.61 3.37
N ILE A 59 -21.63 5.55 2.51
CA ILE A 59 -20.71 6.39 1.73
C ILE A 59 -19.74 7.13 2.66
N GLU A 60 -20.26 7.72 3.75
CA GLU A 60 -19.46 8.47 4.71
C GLU A 60 -18.42 7.59 5.43
N SER A 61 -18.84 6.42 5.94
CA SER A 61 -17.92 5.49 6.61
C SER A 61 -16.88 4.93 5.63
N GLY A 62 -17.27 4.68 4.37
CA GLY A 62 -16.36 4.28 3.32
C GLY A 62 -15.32 5.36 3.01
N GLN A 63 -15.74 6.61 2.89
CA GLN A 63 -14.84 7.75 2.68
C GLN A 63 -13.90 7.97 3.87
N LYS A 64 -14.39 7.82 5.12
CA LYS A 64 -13.54 7.89 6.33
C LYS A 64 -12.46 6.81 6.32
N LEU A 65 -12.83 5.57 6.01
CA LEU A 65 -11.87 4.46 5.92
C LEU A 65 -10.86 4.69 4.79
N MET A 66 -11.32 5.05 3.60
CA MET A 66 -10.44 5.37 2.46
C MET A 66 -9.56 6.59 2.73
N GLY A 67 -9.98 7.55 3.54
CA GLY A 67 -9.14 8.65 3.99
C GLY A 67 -7.94 8.19 4.83
N MET A 68 -8.08 7.06 5.54
CA MET A 68 -7.00 6.46 6.31
C MET A 68 -6.11 5.54 5.47
N VAL A 69 -6.70 4.59 4.75
CA VAL A 69 -5.97 3.48 4.09
C VAL A 69 -6.04 3.47 2.57
N GLY A 70 -6.64 4.49 1.96
CA GLY A 70 -6.89 4.57 0.52
C GLY A 70 -7.80 3.45 0.02
N GLY A 71 -7.59 3.03 -1.22
CA GLY A 71 -8.27 1.90 -1.83
C GLY A 71 -7.49 0.59 -1.72
N HIS A 72 -6.55 0.47 -0.79
CA HIS A 72 -5.62 -0.66 -0.75
C HIS A 72 -6.34 -1.99 -0.43
N PRO A 73 -6.38 -2.97 -1.35
CA PRO A 73 -7.19 -4.18 -1.17
C PRO A 73 -6.87 -4.96 0.11
N TYR A 74 -5.58 -5.12 0.43
CA TYR A 74 -5.15 -5.82 1.65
C TYR A 74 -5.54 -5.09 2.95
N LEU A 75 -5.32 -3.77 3.06
CA LEU A 75 -5.67 -3.01 4.25
C LEU A 75 -7.19 -2.99 4.46
N LEU A 76 -7.96 -2.83 3.37
CA LEU A 76 -9.42 -2.90 3.41
C LEU A 76 -9.90 -4.29 3.85
N ASN A 77 -9.31 -5.37 3.33
CA ASN A 77 -9.62 -6.73 3.76
C ASN A 77 -9.38 -6.92 5.26
N LEU A 78 -8.28 -6.38 5.79
CA LEU A 78 -8.00 -6.47 7.22
C LEU A 78 -9.05 -5.72 8.04
N ALA A 79 -9.41 -4.50 7.62
CA ALA A 79 -10.45 -3.70 8.26
C ALA A 79 -11.79 -4.45 8.31
N PHE A 80 -12.28 -4.93 7.15
CA PHE A 80 -13.58 -5.58 7.06
C PHE A 80 -13.60 -6.96 7.72
N SER A 81 -12.50 -7.73 7.63
CA SER A 81 -12.36 -8.98 8.37
C SER A 81 -12.42 -8.75 9.88
N THR A 82 -11.78 -7.71 10.40
CA THR A 82 -11.85 -7.38 11.83
C THR A 82 -13.26 -6.92 12.24
N LEU A 83 -13.86 -5.98 11.50
CA LEU A 83 -15.18 -5.45 11.81
C LEU A 83 -16.28 -6.53 11.75
N SER A 84 -16.20 -7.45 10.80
CA SER A 84 -17.17 -8.54 10.68
C SER A 84 -17.04 -9.60 11.78
N LYS A 85 -15.83 -9.84 12.28
CA LYS A 85 -15.56 -10.87 13.31
C LYS A 85 -15.65 -10.37 14.74
N ASN A 86 -15.55 -9.07 14.96
CA ASN A 86 -15.52 -8.48 16.29
C ASN A 86 -16.66 -7.46 16.48
N PRO A 87 -17.80 -7.86 17.08
CA PRO A 87 -18.94 -6.97 17.32
C PRO A 87 -18.62 -5.75 18.19
N ASN A 88 -17.56 -5.81 19.00
CA ASN A 88 -17.15 -4.70 19.86
C ASN A 88 -16.22 -3.71 19.15
N MET A 89 -15.75 -4.03 17.94
CA MET A 89 -14.90 -3.13 17.16
C MET A 89 -15.76 -2.16 16.36
N THR A 90 -15.65 -0.87 16.63
CA THR A 90 -16.29 0.18 15.84
C THR A 90 -15.36 0.71 14.75
N MET A 91 -15.92 1.32 13.71
CA MET A 91 -15.12 2.00 12.68
C MET A 91 -14.26 3.11 13.29
N ASP A 92 -14.80 3.92 14.20
CA ASP A 92 -14.06 5.01 14.80
C ASP A 92 -12.88 4.52 15.64
N HIS A 93 -13.07 3.47 16.44
CA HIS A 93 -11.98 2.89 17.23
C HIS A 93 -10.92 2.22 16.35
N LEU A 94 -11.34 1.57 15.26
CA LEU A 94 -10.42 1.02 14.26
C LEU A 94 -9.56 2.13 13.65
N LEU A 95 -10.16 3.27 13.27
CA LEU A 95 -9.45 4.40 12.67
C LEU A 95 -8.53 5.10 13.67
N GLU A 96 -8.97 5.26 14.92
CA GLU A 96 -8.16 5.82 16.00
C GLU A 96 -6.89 4.98 16.26
N THR A 97 -7.05 3.65 16.31
CA THR A 97 -5.94 2.73 16.60
C THR A 97 -5.15 2.32 15.36
N ALA A 98 -5.66 2.59 14.15
CA ALA A 98 -5.05 2.18 12.89
C ALA A 98 -3.54 2.48 12.78
N PRO A 99 -3.06 3.69 13.09
CA PRO A 99 -1.65 4.04 12.97
C PRO A 99 -0.84 3.73 14.24
N THR A 100 -1.24 2.74 15.05
CA THR A 100 -0.56 2.42 16.33
C THR A 100 -0.13 0.95 16.40
N GLU A 101 0.66 0.63 17.43
CA GLU A 101 1.10 -0.74 17.71
C GLU A 101 0.01 -1.65 18.25
N SER A 102 -1.09 -1.09 18.76
CA SER A 102 -2.27 -1.86 19.16
C SER A 102 -3.24 -2.07 17.99
N GLY A 103 -3.10 -1.28 16.93
CA GLY A 103 -3.93 -1.33 15.74
C GLY A 103 -3.86 -2.64 14.97
N ILE A 104 -4.84 -2.82 14.08
CA ILE A 104 -4.92 -4.00 13.21
C ILE A 104 -3.77 -4.04 12.19
N TYR A 105 -3.27 -2.87 11.76
CA TYR A 105 -2.23 -2.76 10.73
C TYR A 105 -0.81 -2.91 11.26
N ARG A 106 -0.61 -3.13 12.57
CA ARG A 106 0.72 -3.12 13.21
C ARG A 106 1.77 -4.02 12.53
N HIS A 107 1.37 -5.20 12.05
CA HIS A 107 2.29 -6.15 11.44
C HIS A 107 2.82 -5.60 10.11
N HIS A 108 1.90 -5.14 9.24
CA HIS A 108 2.21 -4.47 7.98
C HIS A 108 3.11 -3.24 8.19
N LEU A 109 2.78 -2.42 9.18
CA LEU A 109 3.53 -1.20 9.47
C LEU A 109 4.94 -1.48 10.00
N ARG A 110 5.10 -2.53 10.82
CA ARG A 110 6.42 -2.98 11.30
C ARG A 110 7.29 -3.53 10.18
N GLU A 111 6.72 -4.28 9.25
CA GLU A 111 7.47 -4.80 8.09
C GLU A 111 7.99 -3.66 7.23
N LEU A 112 7.15 -2.66 6.94
CA LEU A 112 7.58 -1.45 6.24
C LEU A 112 8.64 -0.65 7.03
N LEU A 113 8.49 -0.52 8.34
CA LEU A 113 9.48 0.15 9.19
C LEU A 113 10.83 -0.58 9.17
N ASN A 114 10.82 -1.90 9.27
CA ASN A 114 12.03 -2.72 9.21
C ASN A 114 12.75 -2.54 7.88
N ASN A 115 12.02 -2.55 6.76
CA ASN A 115 12.58 -2.26 5.44
C ASN A 115 13.23 -0.87 5.40
N LEU A 116 12.57 0.17 5.91
CA LEU A 116 13.17 1.51 5.95
C LEU A 116 14.44 1.56 6.83
N ILE A 117 14.44 0.93 8.00
CA ILE A 117 15.61 0.90 8.90
C ILE A 117 16.80 0.21 8.25
N LEU A 118 16.57 -0.86 7.48
CA LEU A 118 17.62 -1.58 6.75
C LEU A 118 18.21 -0.73 5.61
N HIS A 119 17.50 0.31 5.15
CA HIS A 119 17.93 1.21 4.08
C HIS A 119 17.92 2.68 4.53
N PRO A 120 18.94 3.14 5.30
CA PRO A 120 18.95 4.47 5.92
C PRO A 120 18.74 5.65 4.96
N ASN A 121 19.26 5.56 3.72
CA ASN A 121 19.06 6.59 2.70
C ASN A 121 17.57 6.73 2.34
N LEU A 122 16.87 5.59 2.22
CA LEU A 122 15.44 5.53 1.90
C LEU A 122 14.61 6.05 3.08
N LEU A 123 15.00 5.71 4.31
CA LEU A 123 14.41 6.25 5.53
C LEU A 123 14.48 7.77 5.59
N GLU A 124 15.66 8.34 5.35
CA GLU A 124 15.84 9.80 5.37
C GLU A 124 15.07 10.49 4.23
N ALA A 125 15.01 9.88 3.03
CA ALA A 125 14.16 10.36 1.94
C ALA A 125 12.68 10.36 2.35
N PHE A 126 12.21 9.29 3.00
CA PHE A 126 10.82 9.21 3.47
C PHE A 126 10.52 10.20 4.60
N LYS A 127 11.45 10.42 5.54
CA LYS A 127 11.29 11.44 6.59
C LYS A 127 11.06 12.83 6.02
N LYS A 128 11.72 13.20 4.91
CA LYS A 128 11.48 14.49 4.22
C LYS A 128 10.02 14.64 3.75
N LEU A 129 9.35 13.56 3.36
CA LEU A 129 7.93 13.58 2.97
C LEU A 129 7.00 13.74 4.18
N LEU A 130 7.41 13.25 5.34
CA LEU A 130 6.60 13.27 6.56
C LEU A 130 6.58 14.65 7.23
N THR A 131 7.60 15.50 7.02
CA THR A 131 7.69 16.84 7.60
C THR A 131 6.84 17.90 6.89
N THR A 132 6.24 17.57 5.74
CA THR A 132 5.44 18.51 4.95
C THR A 132 4.15 17.88 4.43
N THR A 133 3.15 18.72 4.22
CA THR A 133 1.88 18.35 3.57
C THR A 133 1.93 18.49 2.05
N LYS A 134 2.98 19.13 1.51
CA LYS A 134 3.18 19.32 0.07
C LYS A 134 3.89 18.13 -0.56
N ALA A 135 3.72 17.95 -1.87
CA ALA A 135 4.52 17.01 -2.64
C ALA A 135 6.00 17.40 -2.59
N VAL A 136 6.88 16.40 -2.56
CA VAL A 136 8.34 16.60 -2.46
C VAL A 136 9.03 15.88 -3.62
N ARG A 137 9.98 16.57 -4.25
CA ARG A 137 10.92 15.96 -5.19
C ARG A 137 11.95 15.15 -4.42
N LEU A 138 11.96 13.84 -4.62
CA LEU A 138 13.05 12.96 -4.18
C LEU A 138 13.94 12.59 -5.36
N GLU A 139 15.07 11.97 -5.08
CA GLU A 139 15.88 11.36 -6.12
C GLU A 139 15.04 10.30 -6.86
N PRO A 140 15.18 10.14 -8.20
CA PRO A 140 14.37 9.19 -8.96
C PRO A 140 14.43 7.77 -8.42
N LYS A 141 15.61 7.33 -7.97
CA LYS A 141 15.82 6.00 -7.37
C LYS A 141 15.05 5.84 -6.06
N ASP A 142 15.07 6.84 -5.19
CA ASP A 142 14.36 6.79 -3.90
C ASP A 142 12.85 6.81 -4.13
N THR A 143 12.37 7.60 -5.09
CA THR A 143 10.96 7.63 -5.49
C THR A 143 10.50 6.25 -5.95
N TYR A 144 11.25 5.64 -6.87
CA TYR A 144 10.94 4.30 -7.39
C TYR A 144 10.91 3.24 -6.29
N LEU A 145 11.90 3.22 -5.39
CA LEU A 145 11.98 2.25 -4.30
C LEU A 145 10.87 2.44 -3.26
N LEU A 146 10.56 3.69 -2.89
CA LEU A 146 9.45 3.98 -1.97
C LEU A 146 8.09 3.65 -2.59
N GLU A 147 7.92 3.86 -3.89
CA GLU A 147 6.70 3.49 -4.60
C GLU A 147 6.57 1.98 -4.74
N SER A 148 7.69 1.28 -4.95
CA SER A 148 7.78 -0.19 -4.97
C SER A 148 7.42 -0.82 -3.61
N LEU A 149 7.72 -0.13 -2.50
CA LEU A 149 7.27 -0.45 -1.14
C LEU A 149 5.80 -0.09 -0.87
N GLY A 150 5.14 0.61 -1.80
CA GLY A 150 3.79 1.13 -1.61
C GLY A 150 3.69 2.30 -0.61
N LEU A 151 4.80 2.87 -0.15
CA LEU A 151 4.82 3.94 0.85
C LEU A 151 4.46 5.31 0.29
N VAL A 152 4.76 5.54 -0.98
CA VAL A 152 4.53 6.83 -1.66
C VAL A 152 3.73 6.64 -2.95
N LYS A 153 3.22 7.75 -3.46
CA LYS A 153 2.60 7.87 -4.77
C LYS A 153 3.27 9.01 -5.54
N ALA A 154 3.74 8.73 -6.75
CA ALA A 154 4.25 9.77 -7.64
C ALA A 154 3.11 10.69 -8.15
N ILE A 155 3.39 11.99 -8.21
CA ILE A 155 2.54 13.03 -8.78
C ILE A 155 3.41 13.94 -9.64
N GLY A 156 3.36 13.71 -10.96
CA GLY A 156 4.31 14.34 -11.88
C GLY A 156 5.73 13.86 -11.55
N ASN A 157 6.61 14.80 -11.22
CA ASN A 157 7.97 14.48 -10.83
C ASN A 157 8.17 14.48 -9.29
N ASP A 158 7.15 14.82 -8.53
CA ASP A 158 7.21 14.86 -7.07
C ASP A 158 6.46 13.64 -6.50
N CYS A 159 6.49 13.43 -5.18
CA CYS A 159 5.74 12.36 -4.55
C CYS A 159 5.13 12.79 -3.21
N ILE A 160 4.14 12.01 -2.76
CA ILE A 160 3.47 12.16 -1.46
C ILE A 160 3.41 10.81 -0.75
N PRO A 161 3.31 10.75 0.59
CA PRO A 161 2.94 9.51 1.28
C PRO A 161 1.62 8.97 0.73
N ARG A 162 1.58 7.68 0.41
CA ARG A 162 0.46 7.06 -0.33
C ARG A 162 -0.85 7.12 0.47
N TYR A 163 -0.78 6.86 1.78
CA TYR A 163 -1.93 6.87 2.68
C TYR A 163 -1.67 7.65 3.97
N ASN A 164 -2.74 8.17 4.56
CA ASN A 164 -2.66 8.87 5.84
C ASN A 164 -2.23 7.93 6.98
N LEU A 165 -2.57 6.64 6.89
CA LEU A 165 -2.07 5.59 7.77
C LEU A 165 -0.55 5.64 7.92
N TYR A 166 0.17 5.69 6.80
CA TYR A 166 1.63 5.73 6.80
C TYR A 166 2.12 7.05 7.36
N ARG A 167 1.53 8.17 6.94
CA ARG A 167 1.89 9.48 7.48
C ARG A 167 1.81 9.50 9.01
N GLN A 168 0.69 9.09 9.59
CA GLN A 168 0.49 9.12 11.04
C GLN A 168 1.43 8.15 11.78
N TYR A 169 1.52 6.89 11.33
CA TYR A 169 2.36 5.89 12.00
C TYR A 169 3.83 6.29 11.99
N PHE A 170 4.38 6.64 10.81
CA PHE A 170 5.80 6.92 10.67
C PHE A 170 6.19 8.29 11.24
N SER A 171 5.31 9.30 11.18
CA SER A 171 5.57 10.58 11.86
C SER A 171 5.70 10.41 13.38
N ASN A 172 4.93 9.52 14.00
CA ASN A 172 5.04 9.25 15.44
C ASN A 172 6.28 8.43 15.83
N ARG A 173 6.80 7.61 14.90
CA ARG A 173 7.88 6.65 15.16
C ARG A 173 9.27 7.17 14.84
N LEU A 174 9.37 8.10 13.90
CA LEU A 174 10.65 8.54 13.32
C LEU A 174 11.08 9.95 13.75
N PHE A 175 10.23 10.63 14.52
CA PHE A 175 10.45 11.96 15.11
C PHE A 175 10.03 11.94 16.57
#